data_AF-A0AAN9K254-F1
#
_entry.id   AF-A0AAN9K254-F1
#
_cell.length_a   1.000
_cell.length_b   1.000
_cell.length_c   1.000
_cell.angle_alpha   90.00
_cell.angle_beta   90.00
_cell.angle_gamma   90.00
#
_symmetry.space_group_name_H-M   'P 1'
#
loop_
_entity.id
_entity.type
_entity.pdbx_description
1 polymer ?
#
loop_
_entity_poly.entity_id
_entity_poly.type
_entity_poly.pdbx_seq_one_letter_code
_entity_poly.pdbx_strand_id
1 'polypeptide(L)'
;MEPSECSLPRFEPNTFLQLIENKHVAFVGDSLARNQIESLLCISTASKPNRVYHPGSRTWHFSSHNASLSFYLSPFLVEGVHRGKAGQNYNTMNLDHVNKRWARDMDQMDMIVLSIGRWFLNIPSVYYEGNTVLGCWPIDTWNEILLDMIKRWEKQPWSEE
;
A
#
# COMPACT_ATOMS: atom_id res chain seq x y z
N MET A 1 -4.31 16.33 -17.92
CA MET A 1 -5.42 15.50 -18.45
C MET A 1 -6.62 15.75 -17.55
N GLU A 2 -7.74 16.12 -18.16
CA GLU A 2 -9.05 16.23 -17.49
C GLU A 2 -9.90 15.05 -17.98
N PRO A 3 -10.74 14.44 -17.12
CA PRO A 3 -11.70 13.42 -17.57
C PRO A 3 -12.62 13.98 -18.65
N SER A 4 -12.95 13.18 -19.66
CA SER A 4 -13.81 13.61 -20.77
C SER A 4 -15.28 13.81 -20.37
N GLU A 5 -15.71 13.16 -19.30
CA GLU A 5 -17.12 13.11 -18.88
C GLU A 5 -17.46 14.00 -17.69
N CYS A 6 -16.45 14.56 -17.01
CA CYS A 6 -16.68 15.46 -15.88
C CYS A 6 -15.47 16.34 -15.58
N SER A 7 -15.74 17.52 -15.02
CA SER A 7 -14.70 18.33 -14.39
C SER A 7 -14.43 17.82 -12.98
N LEU A 8 -13.17 17.52 -12.70
CA LEU A 8 -12.74 17.18 -11.35
C LEU A 8 -12.88 18.39 -10.43
N PRO A 9 -13.55 18.26 -9.28
CA PRO A 9 -13.60 19.35 -8.32
C PRO A 9 -12.18 19.70 -7.88
N ARG A 10 -11.94 20.99 -7.64
CA ARG A 10 -10.68 21.45 -7.08
C ARG A 10 -10.48 20.81 -5.71
N PHE A 11 -9.25 20.37 -5.44
CA PHE A 11 -8.89 19.84 -4.13
C PHE A 11 -9.05 20.93 -3.06
N GLU A 12 -9.88 20.65 -2.06
CA GLU A 12 -10.09 21.50 -0.88
C GLU A 12 -9.58 20.77 0.37
N PRO A 13 -8.54 21.30 1.06
CA PRO A 13 -7.90 20.62 2.18
C PRO A 13 -8.85 20.29 3.33
N ASN A 14 -9.75 21.21 3.69
CA ASN A 14 -10.69 21.01 4.80
C ASN A 14 -11.71 19.92 4.46
N THR A 15 -12.22 19.91 3.23
CA THR A 15 -13.12 18.86 2.76
C THR A 15 -12.42 17.50 2.83
N PHE A 16 -11.16 17.42 2.41
CA PHE A 16 -10.38 16.19 2.53
C PHE A 16 -10.23 15.75 3.99
N LEU A 17 -9.86 16.66 4.90
CA LEU A 17 -9.69 16.34 6.32
C LEU A 17 -10.99 15.90 6.99
N GLN A 18 -12.13 16.47 6.59
CA GLN A 18 -13.46 16.03 7.02
C GLN A 18 -13.80 14.61 6.50
N LEU A 19 -13.43 14.27 5.26
CA LEU A 19 -13.68 12.94 4.70
C LEU A 19 -12.92 11.83 5.45
N ILE A 20 -11.74 12.18 5.99
CA ILE A 20 -10.87 11.28 6.77
C ILE A 20 -11.00 11.48 8.28
N GLU A 21 -12.00 12.24 8.75
CA GLU A 21 -12.19 12.49 10.18
C GLU A 21 -12.39 11.18 10.94
N ASN A 22 -11.69 11.02 12.06
CA ASN A 22 -11.65 9.81 12.88
C ASN A 22 -11.19 8.54 12.13
N LYS A 23 -10.46 8.69 11.02
CA LYS A 23 -9.96 7.56 10.22
C LYS A 23 -8.44 7.49 10.17
N HIS A 24 -7.95 6.27 10.02
CA HIS A 24 -6.58 5.94 9.66
C HIS A 24 -6.50 5.47 8.21
N VAL A 25 -5.91 6.31 7.36
CA VAL A 25 -5.62 5.97 5.95
C VAL A 25 -4.17 5.53 5.81
N ALA A 26 -3.95 4.32 5.29
CA ALA A 26 -2.63 3.74 5.09
C ALA A 26 -2.26 3.67 3.60
N PHE A 27 -1.11 4.23 3.25
CA PHE A 27 -0.49 4.10 1.94
C PHE A 27 0.54 2.96 1.99
N VAL A 28 0.33 1.91 1.21
CA VAL A 28 1.19 0.72 1.20
C VAL A 28 1.77 0.54 -0.18
N GLY A 29 3.11 0.50 -0.26
CA GLY A 29 3.78 0.30 -1.54
C GLY A 29 5.24 0.73 -1.53
N ASP A 30 5.70 1.24 -2.66
CA ASP A 30 7.09 1.65 -2.87
C ASP A 30 7.28 3.17 -2.81
N SER A 31 8.29 3.69 -3.51
CA SER A 31 8.54 5.12 -3.63
C SER A 31 7.37 5.92 -4.23
N LEU A 32 6.53 5.32 -5.07
CA LEU A 32 5.37 6.01 -5.65
C LEU A 32 4.29 6.25 -4.59
N ALA A 33 3.95 5.25 -3.77
CA ALA A 33 3.08 5.42 -2.60
C ALA A 33 3.63 6.52 -1.67
N ARG A 34 4.94 6.50 -1.40
CA ARG A 34 5.59 7.53 -0.57
C ARG A 34 5.42 8.93 -1.16
N ASN A 35 5.65 9.09 -2.46
CA ASN A 35 5.51 10.38 -3.12
C ASN A 35 4.04 10.87 -3.13
N GLN A 36 3.08 9.95 -3.28
CA GLN A 36 1.66 10.27 -3.23
C GLN A 36 1.25 10.84 -1.87
N ILE A 37 1.57 10.15 -0.77
CA ILE A 37 1.25 10.64 0.58
C ILE A 37 2.03 11.92 0.93
N GLU A 38 3.30 12.05 0.56
CA GLU A 38 4.08 13.28 0.79
C GLU A 38 3.48 14.48 0.05
N SER A 39 3.02 14.28 -1.19
CA SER A 39 2.29 15.30 -1.95
C SER A 39 0.95 15.65 -1.29
N LEU A 40 0.18 14.64 -0.86
CA LEU A 40 -1.11 14.82 -0.19
C LEU A 40 -0.97 15.62 1.12
N LEU A 41 0.06 15.31 1.93
CA LEU A 41 0.39 16.06 3.14
C LEU A 41 0.71 17.53 2.83
N CYS A 42 1.40 17.80 1.73
CA CYS A 42 1.75 19.15 1.30
C CYS A 42 0.54 19.97 0.84
N ILE A 43 -0.41 19.36 0.14
CA ILE A 43 -1.63 20.06 -0.27
C ILE A 43 -2.66 20.15 0.86
N SER A 44 -2.55 19.33 1.91
CA SER A 44 -3.43 19.34 3.09
C SER A 44 -3.07 20.43 4.13
N THR A 45 -2.42 21.53 3.72
CA THR A 45 -1.81 22.57 4.57
C THR A 45 -2.73 23.30 5.54
N ALA A 46 -4.05 23.12 5.45
CA ALA A 46 -5.00 23.70 6.38
C ALA A 46 -4.78 23.27 7.84
N SER A 47 -4.10 22.15 8.08
CA SER A 47 -3.59 21.80 9.41
C SER A 47 -2.24 21.11 9.33
N LYS A 48 -1.33 21.45 10.25
CA LYS A 48 -0.01 20.83 10.32
C LYS A 48 -0.11 19.51 11.08
N PRO A 49 0.18 18.36 10.45
CA PRO A 49 0.16 17.10 11.17
C PRO A 49 1.40 16.95 12.05
N ASN A 50 1.22 16.21 13.15
CA ASN A 50 2.32 15.77 13.99
C ASN A 50 2.88 14.45 13.45
N ARG A 51 4.21 14.36 13.32
CA ARG A 51 4.85 13.08 12.99
C ARG A 51 4.80 12.18 14.21
N VAL A 52 4.22 11.01 14.05
CA VAL A 52 4.15 9.96 15.07
C VAL A 52 5.14 8.87 14.67
N TYR A 53 6.00 8.50 15.60
CA TYR A 53 6.88 7.36 15.40
C TYR A 53 6.08 6.08 15.63
N HIS A 54 5.99 5.24 14.61
CA HIS A 54 5.43 3.90 14.71
C HIS A 54 6.40 2.91 14.08
N PRO A 55 6.77 1.81 14.76
CA PRO A 55 7.65 0.80 14.18
C PRO A 55 7.08 0.26 12.88
N GLY A 56 7.85 0.33 11.79
CA GLY A 56 7.43 -0.23 10.50
C GLY A 56 6.77 0.78 9.55
N SER A 57 6.26 1.91 10.05
CA SER A 57 5.59 2.93 9.24
C SER A 57 6.08 4.36 9.52
N ARG A 58 5.72 5.27 8.61
CA ARG A 58 5.81 6.71 8.86
C ARG A 58 4.40 7.23 9.01
N THR A 59 4.06 7.82 10.16
CA THR A 59 2.69 8.21 10.48
C THR A 59 2.60 9.70 10.77
N TRP A 60 1.53 10.32 10.30
CA TRP A 60 1.20 11.72 10.45
C TRP A 60 -0.21 11.82 11.02
N HIS A 61 -0.34 12.47 12.18
CA HIS A 61 -1.60 12.61 12.87
C HIS A 61 -2.09 14.06 12.85
N PHE A 62 -3.32 14.26 12.41
CA PHE A 62 -4.04 15.51 12.36
C PHE A 62 -4.98 15.62 13.56
N SER A 63 -4.50 16.22 14.64
CA SER A 63 -5.25 16.31 15.90
C SER A 63 -6.58 17.04 15.79
N SER A 64 -6.73 17.97 14.83
CA SER A 64 -7.97 18.72 14.60
C SER A 64 -9.14 17.86 14.13
N HIS A 65 -8.86 16.74 13.46
CA HIS A 65 -9.87 15.84 12.87
C HIS A 65 -9.71 14.41 13.40
N ASN A 66 -8.85 14.21 14.40
CA ASN A 66 -8.47 12.90 14.91
C ASN A 66 -8.14 11.90 13.77
N ALA A 67 -7.45 12.37 12.74
CA ALA A 67 -7.20 11.62 11.52
C ALA A 67 -5.72 11.24 11.41
N SER A 68 -5.43 10.08 10.84
CA SER A 68 -4.06 9.59 10.68
C SER A 68 -3.79 9.20 9.24
N LEU A 69 -2.68 9.67 8.69
CA LEU A 69 -2.12 9.18 7.42
C LEU A 69 -0.84 8.41 7.72
N SER A 70 -0.66 7.24 7.10
CA SER A 70 0.54 6.44 7.32
C SER A 70 1.11 5.88 6.01
N PHE A 71 2.42 5.64 6.01
CA PHE A 71 3.12 5.02 4.90
C PHE A 71 3.86 3.76 5.35
N TYR A 72 3.60 2.65 4.66
CA TYR A 72 4.28 1.38 4.82
C TYR A 72 5.09 1.05 3.57
N LEU A 73 6.42 0.92 3.74
CA LEU A 73 7.30 0.46 2.67
C LEU A 73 7.11 -1.05 2.47
N SER A 74 6.34 -1.41 1.45
CA SER A 74 6.09 -2.79 1.03
C SER A 74 6.04 -2.84 -0.49
N PRO A 75 7.20 -2.85 -1.19
CA PRO A 75 7.25 -2.75 -2.65
C PRO A 75 6.51 -3.87 -3.39
N PHE A 76 6.41 -5.04 -2.76
CA PHE A 76 5.70 -6.21 -3.29
C PHE A 76 4.33 -6.42 -2.64
N LEU A 77 3.91 -5.60 -1.68
CA LEU A 77 2.74 -5.82 -0.80
C LEU A 77 2.79 -7.10 0.06
N VAL A 78 3.29 -8.20 -0.47
CA VAL A 78 3.50 -9.49 0.18
C VAL A 78 4.93 -9.69 0.67
N GLU A 79 5.17 -10.79 1.35
CA GLU A 79 6.53 -11.26 1.61
C GLU A 79 7.25 -11.57 0.30
N GLY A 80 8.47 -11.07 0.18
CA GLY A 80 9.26 -11.27 -1.01
C GLY A 80 10.71 -10.85 -0.85
N VAL A 81 11.55 -11.38 -1.74
CA VAL A 81 12.99 -11.15 -1.75
C VAL A 81 13.37 -10.44 -3.04
N HIS A 82 14.00 -9.28 -2.91
CA HIS A 82 14.56 -8.56 -4.06
C HIS A 82 15.69 -9.34 -4.71
N ARG A 83 15.81 -9.22 -6.03
CA ARG A 83 17.00 -9.64 -6.79
C ARG A 83 18.29 -9.13 -6.14
N GLY A 84 19.34 -9.93 -6.21
CA GLY A 84 20.67 -9.62 -5.69
C GLY A 84 20.85 -9.81 -4.18
N LYS A 85 19.78 -9.91 -3.37
CA LYS A 85 19.93 -10.20 -1.93
C LYS A 85 20.35 -11.65 -1.64
N ALA A 86 19.96 -12.58 -2.49
CA ALA A 86 20.25 -14.02 -2.35
C ALA A 86 21.06 -14.58 -3.53
N GLY A 87 21.80 -13.74 -4.26
CA GLY A 87 22.53 -14.14 -5.47
C GLY A 87 21.66 -14.42 -6.70
N GLN A 88 20.34 -14.34 -6.56
CA GLN A 88 19.36 -14.50 -7.63
C GLN A 88 19.20 -13.22 -8.49
N ASN A 89 18.99 -13.38 -9.79
CA ASN A 89 18.77 -12.28 -10.74
C ASN A 89 17.29 -11.87 -10.88
N TYR A 90 16.40 -12.47 -10.10
CA TYR A 90 14.95 -12.25 -10.11
C TYR A 90 14.42 -11.99 -8.70
N ASN A 91 13.21 -11.44 -8.60
CA ASN A 91 12.51 -11.31 -7.32
C ASN A 91 11.71 -12.58 -7.02
N THR A 92 11.51 -12.91 -5.75
CA THR A 92 10.56 -13.94 -5.33
C THR A 92 9.46 -13.30 -4.50
N MET A 93 8.22 -13.74 -4.68
CA MET A 93 7.05 -13.20 -3.99
C MET A 93 6.10 -14.33 -3.58
N ASN A 94 5.71 -14.37 -2.31
CA ASN A 94 4.78 -15.36 -1.76
C ASN A 94 3.39 -14.72 -1.69
N LEU A 95 2.51 -15.06 -2.64
CA LEU A 95 1.24 -14.36 -2.84
C LEU A 95 0.21 -14.63 -1.73
N ASP A 96 0.42 -15.70 -0.99
CA ASP A 96 -0.35 -16.12 0.19
C ASP A 96 0.04 -15.39 1.48
N HIS A 97 1.20 -14.73 1.53
CA HIS A 97 1.73 -14.12 2.74
C HIS A 97 1.79 -12.59 2.64
N VAL A 98 0.90 -11.87 3.33
CA VAL A 98 1.00 -10.40 3.41
C VAL A 98 2.30 -9.99 4.07
N ASN A 99 2.91 -8.91 3.59
CA ASN A 99 4.10 -8.40 4.23
C ASN A 99 3.82 -8.01 5.69
N LYS A 100 4.48 -8.72 6.61
CA LYS A 100 4.31 -8.60 8.06
C LYS A 100 4.35 -7.17 8.60
N ARG A 101 5.07 -6.27 7.92
CA ARG A 101 5.23 -4.86 8.33
C ARG A 101 3.90 -4.11 8.41
N TRP A 102 2.99 -4.36 7.47
CA TRP A 102 1.69 -3.67 7.44
C TRP A 102 0.55 -4.61 7.79
N ALA A 103 0.72 -5.92 7.64
CA ALA A 103 -0.24 -6.92 8.14
C ALA A 103 -0.53 -6.74 9.63
N ARG A 104 0.51 -6.50 10.45
CA ARG A 104 0.38 -6.32 11.91
C ARG A 104 -0.53 -5.16 12.30
N ASP A 105 -0.59 -4.12 11.48
CA ASP A 105 -1.33 -2.90 11.79
C ASP A 105 -2.65 -2.82 11.00
N MET A 106 -2.99 -3.85 10.21
CA MET A 106 -4.10 -3.81 9.24
C MET A 106 -5.45 -3.59 9.93
N ASP A 107 -5.67 -4.21 11.09
CA ASP A 107 -6.91 -4.07 11.87
C ASP A 107 -7.14 -2.64 12.41
N GLN A 108 -6.12 -1.78 12.36
CA GLN A 108 -6.20 -0.38 12.79
C GLN A 108 -6.48 0.57 11.62
N MET A 109 -6.53 0.06 10.39
CA MET A 109 -6.67 0.87 9.17
C MET A 109 -8.13 0.91 8.71
N ASP A 110 -8.69 2.12 8.56
CA ASP A 110 -10.03 2.30 7.99
C ASP A 110 -10.01 2.30 6.45
N MET A 111 -8.87 2.66 5.86
CA MET A 111 -8.69 2.72 4.41
C MET A 111 -7.25 2.40 4.03
N ILE A 112 -7.09 1.59 2.99
CA ILE A 112 -5.78 1.21 2.45
C ILE A 112 -5.67 1.66 1.00
N VAL A 113 -4.67 2.48 0.71
CA VAL A 113 -4.28 2.91 -0.63
C VAL A 113 -3.08 2.09 -1.07
N LEU A 114 -3.33 1.09 -1.92
CA LEU A 114 -2.29 0.21 -2.45
C LEU A 114 -1.63 0.85 -3.69
N SER A 115 -0.29 0.90 -3.70
CA SER A 115 0.48 1.28 -4.89
C SER A 115 1.19 0.05 -5.45
N ILE A 116 0.79 -0.32 -6.67
CA ILE A 116 1.27 -1.52 -7.39
C ILE A 116 1.78 -1.13 -8.78
N GLY A 117 2.72 -1.91 -9.31
CA GLY A 117 3.15 -1.77 -10.71
C GLY A 117 4.59 -2.18 -10.94
N ARG A 118 5.54 -1.26 -10.72
CA ARG A 118 6.95 -1.38 -11.18
C ARG A 118 7.61 -2.73 -10.84
N TRP A 119 7.37 -3.24 -9.63
CA TRP A 119 8.03 -4.45 -9.12
C TRP A 119 7.45 -5.75 -9.66
N PHE A 120 6.19 -5.72 -10.08
CA PHE A 120 5.45 -6.85 -10.64
C PHE A 120 5.53 -6.90 -12.16
N LEU A 121 5.56 -5.73 -12.81
CA LEU A 121 5.39 -5.61 -14.26
C LEU A 121 6.69 -5.46 -15.04
N ASN A 122 7.77 -4.97 -14.41
CA ASN A 122 8.99 -4.57 -15.13
C ASN A 122 10.26 -5.27 -14.65
N ILE A 123 10.16 -6.23 -13.72
CA ILE A 123 11.33 -6.92 -13.15
C ILE A 123 11.08 -8.42 -13.17
N PRO A 124 12.04 -9.23 -13.67
CA PRO A 124 11.95 -10.70 -13.62
C PRO A 124 11.62 -11.17 -12.21
N SER A 125 10.54 -11.93 -12.08
CA SER A 125 9.99 -12.33 -10.80
C SER A 125 9.38 -13.73 -10.88
N VAL A 126 9.42 -14.47 -9.77
CA VAL A 126 8.78 -15.78 -9.59
C VAL A 126 7.77 -15.67 -8.46
N TYR A 127 6.57 -16.17 -8.71
CA TYR A 127 5.44 -16.12 -7.81
C TYR A 127 5.20 -17.48 -7.17
N TYR A 128 5.07 -17.49 -5.86
CA TYR A 128 4.83 -18.68 -5.06
C TYR A 128 3.49 -18.60 -4.33
N GLU A 129 2.93 -19.77 -4.08
CA GLU A 129 1.84 -19.99 -3.13
C GLU A 129 2.17 -21.25 -2.33
N GLY A 130 2.34 -21.09 -1.03
CA GLY A 130 2.99 -22.08 -0.17
C GLY A 130 4.37 -22.43 -0.72
N ASN A 131 4.55 -23.70 -1.09
CA ASN A 131 5.79 -24.20 -1.69
C ASN A 131 5.68 -24.45 -3.21
N THR A 132 4.62 -23.96 -3.86
CA THR A 132 4.36 -24.18 -5.29
C THR A 132 4.64 -22.93 -6.10
N VAL A 133 5.32 -23.07 -7.24
CA VAL A 133 5.50 -21.98 -8.21
C VAL A 133 4.21 -21.82 -9.01
N LEU A 134 3.55 -20.67 -8.87
CA LEU A 134 2.36 -20.32 -9.64
C LEU A 134 2.71 -19.79 -11.04
N GLY A 135 3.86 -19.12 -11.16
CA GLY A 135 4.31 -18.60 -12.45
C GLY A 135 5.53 -17.70 -12.34
N CYS A 136 5.99 -17.21 -13.49
CA CYS A 136 7.09 -16.26 -13.59
C CYS A 136 6.73 -15.15 -14.58
N TRP A 137 7.39 -14.00 -14.44
CA TRP A 137 7.26 -12.88 -15.38
C TRP A 137 7.71 -13.27 -16.81
N PRO A 138 7.05 -12.76 -17.88
CA PRO A 138 5.84 -11.93 -17.86
C PRO A 138 4.60 -12.75 -17.53
N ILE A 139 3.68 -12.16 -16.76
CA ILE A 139 2.43 -12.82 -16.37
C ILE A 139 1.26 -12.02 -16.92
N ASP A 140 0.49 -12.65 -17.81
CA ASP A 140 -0.64 -12.02 -18.48
C ASP A 140 -1.89 -11.97 -17.57
N THR A 141 -1.87 -12.76 -16.48
CA THR A 141 -2.96 -12.91 -15.51
C THR A 141 -2.75 -12.11 -14.21
N TRP A 142 -1.97 -11.02 -14.27
CA TRP A 142 -1.63 -10.25 -13.07
C TRP A 142 -2.87 -9.66 -12.38
N ASN A 143 -3.88 -9.26 -13.15
CA ASN A 143 -5.11 -8.70 -12.61
C ASN A 143 -5.89 -9.74 -11.80
N GLU A 144 -6.00 -10.98 -12.30
CA GLU A 144 -6.65 -12.08 -11.57
C GLU A 144 -5.91 -12.38 -10.27
N ILE A 145 -4.58 -12.48 -10.33
CA ILE A 145 -3.74 -12.74 -9.17
C ILE A 145 -3.93 -11.67 -8.09
N LEU A 146 -3.86 -10.40 -8.48
CA LEU A 146 -4.04 -9.28 -7.56
C LEU A 146 -5.45 -9.32 -6.92
N LEU A 147 -6.49 -9.53 -7.73
CA LEU A 147 -7.86 -9.59 -7.22
C LEU A 147 -8.04 -10.74 -6.23
N ASP A 148 -7.45 -11.90 -6.51
CA ASP A 148 -7.53 -13.04 -5.61
C ASP A 148 -6.72 -12.83 -4.32
N MET A 149 -5.56 -12.16 -4.40
CA MET A 149 -4.83 -11.72 -3.21
C MET A 149 -5.69 -10.79 -2.33
N ILE A 150 -6.29 -9.76 -2.91
CA ILE A 150 -7.12 -8.80 -2.17
C ILE A 150 -8.35 -9.49 -1.56
N LYS A 151 -9.03 -10.37 -2.29
CA LYS A 151 -10.18 -11.13 -1.75
C LYS A 151 -9.79 -12.02 -0.57
N ARG A 152 -8.59 -12.58 -0.57
CA ARG A 152 -8.09 -13.39 0.56
C ARG A 152 -7.87 -12.50 1.78
N TRP A 153 -7.38 -11.29 1.56
CA TRP A 153 -7.15 -10.33 2.63
C TRP A 153 -8.43 -9.86 3.32
N GLU A 154 -9.54 -9.80 2.59
CA GLU A 154 -10.86 -9.49 3.17
C GLU A 154 -11.45 -10.64 3.99
N LYS A 155 -11.06 -11.89 3.70
CA LYS A 155 -11.67 -13.10 4.28
C LYS A 155 -10.92 -13.66 5.48
N GLN A 156 -9.67 -13.25 5.71
CA GLN A 156 -8.86 -13.74 6.83
C GLN A 156 -9.00 -12.79 8.03
N PRO A 157 -9.41 -13.29 9.22
CA PRO A 157 -9.18 -12.57 10.46
C PRO A 157 -7.67 -12.52 10.68
N TRP A 158 -7.08 -11.33 10.73
CA TRP A 158 -5.63 -11.14 10.86
C TRP A 158 -5.13 -11.30 12.30
N SER A 159 -5.77 -12.15 13.09
CA SER A 159 -5.34 -12.54 14.42
C SER A 159 -5.01 -14.03 14.48
N GLU A 160 -3.82 -14.30 15.02
CA GLU A 160 -3.18 -15.58 15.40
C GLU A 160 -2.09 -16.09 14.46
N GLU A 161 -0.85 -15.64 14.72
CA GLU A 161 0.27 -16.49 15.18
C GLU A 161 1.26 -15.68 16.04
#